data_AF-A0A2V7MS52-F1
#
_entry.id   AF-A0A2V7MS52-F1
#
_cell.length_a   1.000
_cell.length_b   1.000
_cell.length_c   1.000
_cell.angle_alpha   90.00
_cell.angle_beta   90.00
_cell.angle_gamma   90.00
#
_symmetry.space_group_name_H-M   'P 1'
#
loop_
_entity.id
_entity.type
_entity.pdbx_description
1 polymer ?
#
loop_
_entity_poly.entity_id
_entity_poly.type
_entity_poly.pdbx_seq_one_letter_code
_entity_poly.pdbx_strand_id
1 'polypeptide(L)'
;MTRKHWVIAILIAWALSLGWLVKREVFRPTGARLAEAALAVPPGALFYRLDVGDQQVGYSSTTIDTLSNAIRVENVVVLDVPALGALHRTTARSVTMLSRSLRVQSVEATFDGDLGQFAAHGRVFGDTVLSVAIVSAGDSQMTTIPLQGPITLPALLPLRLAFGGELKSGRSYTARLFDPLLLTGRDVTARVAAESTLVVSDSADLDSTTMTWVPEHYDTVRAFRIDHDATGVPTRSWIDAQGRIVAATTEPGFDMERGAFEIVYENYRHRDTARVARASSAPALGDIVPLTALAAGVKSDPVPRPRLLVRRNGRDTLDIRQADAPQANAAPYRLPARDTALARWLTPEPLIQSHDPRIAAEARQIIQRERSPTRVAALLTHWVHGSVRRAIPHPGSAPSAVRVLENPSGDCNEFTTLYVALARSAGLPARTVSGLLYVNGRFYYHAWPEIYLNDWIAVDPMFDQFPADAAHLRIAVGGLARQVELIPLIGRLKLEVL
;
A
#
# COMPACT_ATOMS: atom_id res chain seq x y z
N MET A 1 -19.26 -68.13 3.43
CA MET A 1 -20.06 -66.89 3.35
C MET A 1 -21.26 -67.14 2.45
N THR A 2 -22.48 -66.78 2.88
CA THR A 2 -23.68 -66.94 2.04
C THR A 2 -23.86 -65.76 1.08
N ARG A 3 -24.57 -65.94 -0.05
CA ARG A 3 -24.85 -64.88 -1.05
C ARG A 3 -25.35 -63.56 -0.41
N LYS A 4 -26.12 -63.66 0.67
CA LYS A 4 -26.63 -62.51 1.44
C LYS A 4 -25.51 -61.63 2.01
N HIS A 5 -24.41 -62.21 2.48
CA HIS A 5 -23.27 -61.46 3.02
C HIS A 5 -22.51 -60.71 1.92
N TRP A 6 -22.41 -61.30 0.72
CA TRP A 6 -21.81 -60.63 -0.43
C TRP A 6 -22.63 -59.44 -0.92
N VAL A 7 -23.96 -59.57 -0.98
CA VAL A 7 -24.84 -58.45 -1.34
C VAL A 7 -24.70 -57.30 -0.34
N ILE A 8 -24.67 -57.60 0.96
CA ILE A 8 -24.49 -56.58 2.00
C ILE A 8 -23.12 -55.91 1.87
N ALA A 9 -22.04 -56.67 1.65
CA ALA A 9 -20.70 -56.12 1.47
C ALA A 9 -20.61 -55.19 0.24
N ILE A 10 -21.23 -55.58 -0.88
CA ILE A 10 -21.28 -54.77 -2.10
C ILE A 10 -22.06 -53.47 -1.88
N LEU A 11 -23.20 -53.52 -1.20
CA LEU A 11 -24.00 -52.32 -0.90
C LEU A 11 -23.27 -51.36 0.05
N ILE A 12 -22.54 -51.88 1.04
CA ILE A 12 -21.71 -51.06 1.94
C ILE A 12 -20.55 -50.42 1.17
N ALA A 13 -19.85 -51.19 0.33
CA ALA A 13 -18.77 -50.66 -0.50
C ALA A 13 -19.27 -49.58 -1.48
N TRP A 14 -20.46 -49.78 -2.06
CA TRP A 14 -21.10 -48.80 -2.93
C TRP A 14 -21.51 -47.53 -2.18
N ALA A 15 -22.11 -47.65 -0.99
CA ALA A 15 -22.48 -46.50 -0.16
C ALA A 15 -21.24 -45.72 0.33
N LEU A 16 -20.14 -46.41 0.67
CA LEU A 16 -18.87 -45.77 1.02
C LEU A 16 -18.22 -45.07 -0.18
N SER A 17 -18.28 -45.68 -1.37
CA SER A 17 -17.82 -45.06 -2.62
C SER A 17 -18.64 -43.82 -2.98
N LEU A 18 -19.97 -43.89 -2.82
CA LEU A 18 -20.87 -42.76 -3.05
C LEU A 18 -20.64 -41.65 -2.00
N GLY A 19 -20.45 -42.01 -0.73
CA GLY A 19 -20.09 -41.07 0.33
C GLY A 19 -18.73 -40.41 0.11
N TRP A 20 -17.74 -41.15 -0.40
CA TRP A 20 -16.44 -40.62 -0.80
C TRP A 20 -16.55 -39.71 -2.02
N LEU A 21 -17.37 -40.08 -3.01
CA LEU A 21 -17.64 -39.26 -4.19
C LEU A 21 -18.35 -37.96 -3.81
N VAL A 22 -19.38 -38.03 -2.96
CA VAL A 22 -20.08 -36.84 -2.42
C VAL A 22 -19.11 -35.99 -1.60
N LYS A 23 -18.26 -36.58 -0.76
CA LYS A 23 -17.22 -35.84 -0.04
C LYS A 23 -16.25 -35.15 -1.01
N ARG A 24 -15.82 -35.85 -2.05
CA ARG A 24 -14.88 -35.33 -3.06
C ARG A 24 -15.52 -34.25 -3.93
N GLU A 25 -16.80 -34.37 -4.25
CA GLU A 25 -17.49 -33.50 -5.20
C GLU A 25 -18.16 -32.30 -4.54
N VAL A 26 -18.80 -32.50 -3.38
CA VAL A 26 -19.49 -31.45 -2.61
C VAL A 26 -18.52 -30.69 -1.71
N PHE A 27 -17.50 -31.36 -1.15
CA PHE A 27 -16.49 -30.73 -0.28
C PHE A 27 -15.13 -30.60 -0.98
N ARG A 28 -15.13 -30.23 -2.27
CA ARG A 28 -13.89 -29.93 -3.01
C ARG A 28 -13.08 -28.86 -2.27
N PRO A 29 -11.80 -29.10 -1.94
CA PRO A 29 -10.92 -28.08 -1.38
C PRO A 29 -10.88 -26.87 -2.31
N THR A 30 -10.90 -25.66 -1.75
CA THR A 30 -10.88 -24.41 -2.53
C THR A 30 -9.74 -24.38 -3.56
N GLY A 31 -8.58 -24.95 -3.23
CA GLY A 31 -7.45 -25.07 -4.15
C GLY A 31 -7.70 -25.94 -5.39
N ALA A 32 -8.55 -26.98 -5.31
CA ALA A 32 -8.90 -27.82 -6.46
C ALA A 32 -9.87 -27.11 -7.41
N ARG A 33 -10.84 -26.36 -6.86
CA ARG A 33 -11.75 -25.50 -7.64
C ARG A 33 -10.99 -24.39 -8.35
N LEU A 34 -10.08 -23.72 -7.66
CA LEU A 34 -9.22 -22.69 -8.24
C LEU A 34 -8.30 -23.26 -9.35
N ALA A 35 -7.79 -24.48 -9.18
CA ALA A 35 -6.91 -25.12 -10.17
C ALA A 35 -7.61 -25.43 -11.50
N GLU A 36 -8.87 -25.87 -11.44
CA GLU A 36 -9.70 -26.12 -12.63
C GLU A 36 -10.10 -24.78 -13.30
N ALA A 37 -10.48 -23.81 -12.48
CA ALA A 37 -10.88 -22.48 -12.92
C ALA A 37 -9.72 -21.69 -13.56
N ALA A 38 -8.48 -21.92 -13.13
CA ALA A 38 -7.28 -21.34 -13.71
C ALA A 38 -6.94 -21.85 -15.12
N LEU A 39 -7.49 -22.99 -15.56
CA LEU A 39 -7.38 -23.44 -16.96
C LEU A 39 -8.19 -22.54 -17.91
N ALA A 40 -9.15 -21.79 -17.38
CA ALA A 40 -10.01 -20.88 -18.13
C ALA A 40 -9.55 -19.42 -18.12
N VAL A 41 -8.42 -19.09 -17.48
CA VAL A 41 -7.87 -17.72 -17.48
C VAL A 41 -7.33 -17.45 -18.90
N PRO A 42 -7.96 -16.58 -19.71
CA PRO A 42 -7.44 -16.31 -21.05
C PRO A 42 -6.20 -15.41 -20.92
N PRO A 43 -5.10 -15.71 -21.64
CA PRO A 43 -3.99 -14.79 -21.71
C PRO A 43 -4.45 -13.48 -22.38
N GLY A 44 -3.78 -12.38 -22.07
CA GLY A 44 -4.06 -11.09 -22.68
C GLY A 44 -3.55 -9.92 -21.85
N ALA A 45 -3.51 -8.75 -22.50
CA ALA A 45 -3.17 -7.48 -21.89
C ALA A 45 -4.41 -6.58 -21.84
N LEU A 46 -4.58 -5.89 -20.72
CA LEU A 46 -5.62 -4.89 -20.51
C LEU A 46 -4.97 -3.58 -20.10
N PHE A 47 -5.54 -2.48 -20.57
CA PHE A 47 -5.05 -1.13 -20.31
C PHE A 47 -6.11 -0.32 -19.61
N TYR A 48 -5.65 0.50 -18.67
CA TYR A 48 -6.51 1.30 -17.82
C TYR A 48 -6.06 2.74 -17.80
N ARG A 49 -7.01 3.64 -18.04
CA ARG A 49 -6.86 5.06 -17.79
C ARG A 49 -6.91 5.31 -16.28
N LEU A 50 -6.02 6.14 -15.76
CA LEU A 50 -6.02 6.55 -14.34
C LEU A 50 -6.32 8.04 -14.25
N ASP A 51 -7.43 8.38 -13.60
CA ASP A 51 -7.94 9.74 -13.51
C ASP A 51 -8.05 10.22 -12.06
N VAL A 52 -7.78 11.50 -11.88
CA VAL A 52 -8.07 12.26 -10.66
C VAL A 52 -8.82 13.50 -11.11
N GLY A 53 -10.08 13.66 -10.70
CA GLY A 53 -10.90 14.69 -11.35
C GLY A 53 -11.36 14.20 -12.71
N ASP A 54 -11.34 15.13 -13.65
CA ASP A 54 -11.53 14.87 -15.09
C ASP A 54 -10.17 14.78 -15.82
N GLN A 55 -9.07 14.75 -15.05
CA GLN A 55 -7.71 14.78 -15.57
C GLN A 55 -7.09 13.40 -15.50
N GLN A 56 -6.63 12.91 -16.65
CA GLN A 56 -5.78 11.72 -16.68
C GLN A 56 -4.45 12.04 -16.04
N VAL A 57 -4.16 11.36 -14.94
CA VAL A 57 -2.89 11.46 -14.22
C VAL A 57 -1.99 10.27 -14.51
N GLY A 58 -2.48 9.23 -15.18
CA GLY A 58 -1.65 8.08 -15.50
C GLY A 58 -2.32 7.03 -16.37
N TYR A 59 -1.63 5.90 -16.48
CA TYR A 59 -2.18 4.67 -17.02
C TYR A 59 -1.67 3.46 -16.22
N SER A 60 -2.42 2.37 -16.30
CA SER A 60 -2.03 1.07 -15.79
C SER A 60 -2.21 0.01 -16.87
N SER A 61 -1.45 -1.07 -16.80
CA SER A 61 -1.70 -2.26 -17.62
C SER A 61 -1.57 -3.52 -16.79
N THR A 62 -2.42 -4.50 -17.06
CA THR A 62 -2.32 -5.85 -16.52
C THR A 62 -2.19 -6.83 -17.66
N THR A 63 -1.10 -7.60 -17.66
CA THR A 63 -0.86 -8.68 -18.61
C THR A 63 -0.90 -10.01 -17.87
N ILE A 64 -1.68 -10.95 -18.38
CA ILE A 64 -1.76 -12.32 -17.86
C ILE A 64 -1.26 -13.27 -18.93
N ASP A 65 -0.24 -14.06 -18.59
CA ASP A 65 0.27 -15.14 -19.43
C ASP A 65 0.01 -16.50 -18.75
N THR A 66 -0.72 -17.38 -19.40
CA THR A 66 -0.92 -18.76 -18.92
C THR A 66 0.17 -19.68 -19.45
N LEU A 67 1.13 -20.03 -18.59
CA LEU A 67 2.21 -20.96 -18.88
C LEU A 67 1.77 -22.41 -18.64
N SER A 68 2.59 -23.39 -19.03
CA SER A 68 2.27 -24.82 -18.89
C SER A 68 1.96 -25.24 -17.45
N ASN A 69 2.70 -24.72 -16.46
CA ASN A 69 2.56 -25.07 -15.04
C ASN A 69 2.28 -23.88 -14.11
N ALA A 70 2.20 -22.66 -14.65
CA ALA A 70 2.08 -21.43 -13.87
C ALA A 70 1.26 -20.37 -14.61
N ILE A 71 0.87 -19.31 -13.90
CA ILE A 71 0.29 -18.10 -14.47
C ILE A 71 1.20 -16.94 -14.10
N ARG A 72 1.63 -16.17 -15.08
CA ARG A 72 2.40 -14.95 -14.88
C ARG A 72 1.44 -13.76 -14.96
N VAL A 73 1.43 -12.93 -13.93
CA VAL A 73 0.64 -11.69 -13.89
C VAL A 73 1.60 -10.52 -13.78
N GLU A 74 1.65 -9.69 -14.80
CA GLU A 74 2.43 -8.46 -14.83
C GLU A 74 1.51 -7.26 -14.68
N ASN A 75 1.84 -6.37 -13.76
CA ASN A 75 1.15 -5.09 -13.61
C ASN A 75 2.16 -3.96 -13.77
N VAL A 76 1.80 -2.93 -14.53
CA VAL A 76 2.57 -1.69 -14.67
C VAL A 76 1.63 -0.54 -14.35
N VAL A 77 2.10 0.41 -13.54
CA VAL A 77 1.39 1.64 -13.21
C VAL A 77 2.35 2.80 -13.44
N VAL A 78 1.92 3.79 -14.21
CA VAL A 78 2.65 5.04 -14.43
C VAL A 78 1.73 6.19 -14.08
N LEU A 79 2.22 7.09 -13.23
CA LEU A 79 1.50 8.27 -12.76
C LEU A 79 2.40 9.50 -12.94
N ASP A 80 1.86 10.58 -13.47
CA ASP A 80 2.46 11.91 -13.48
C ASP A 80 1.58 12.83 -12.64
N VAL A 81 2.00 13.08 -11.40
CA VAL A 81 1.28 13.92 -10.46
C VAL A 81 1.76 15.37 -10.60
N PRO A 82 0.90 16.33 -10.94
CA PRO A 82 1.30 17.73 -11.04
C PRO A 82 1.41 18.38 -9.66
N ALA A 83 2.55 19.03 -9.39
CA ALA A 83 2.76 19.81 -8.18
C ALA A 83 3.72 20.97 -8.44
N LEU A 84 3.41 22.15 -7.93
CA LEU A 84 4.27 23.34 -7.97
C LEU A 84 4.83 23.68 -9.36
N GLY A 85 4.03 23.48 -10.41
CA GLY A 85 4.46 23.83 -11.77
C GLY A 85 5.28 22.75 -12.48
N ALA A 86 5.46 21.57 -11.86
CA ALA A 86 6.18 20.43 -12.41
C ALA A 86 5.32 19.15 -12.42
N LEU A 87 5.72 18.18 -13.24
CA LEU A 87 5.16 16.83 -13.22
C LEU A 87 6.11 15.89 -12.51
N HIS A 88 5.58 15.18 -11.52
CA HIS A 88 6.30 14.21 -10.71
C HIS A 88 5.90 12.81 -11.15
N ARG A 89 6.82 12.12 -11.82
CA ARG A 89 6.57 10.79 -12.38
C ARG A 89 6.84 9.71 -11.34
N THR A 90 5.88 8.82 -11.18
CA THR A 90 6.01 7.57 -10.41
C THR A 90 5.70 6.39 -11.30
N THR A 91 6.57 5.39 -11.31
CA THR A 91 6.41 4.13 -12.02
C THR A 91 6.50 2.98 -11.03
N ALA A 92 5.50 2.10 -11.06
CA ALA A 92 5.52 0.85 -10.31
C ALA A 92 5.28 -0.31 -11.27
N ARG A 93 6.11 -1.35 -11.17
CA ARG A 93 5.96 -2.59 -11.94
C ARG A 93 5.97 -3.76 -10.98
N SER A 94 5.14 -4.77 -11.24
CA SER A 94 5.19 -6.04 -10.54
C SER A 94 5.00 -7.20 -11.50
N VAL A 95 5.72 -8.30 -11.26
CA VAL A 95 5.58 -9.57 -11.96
C VAL A 95 5.37 -10.63 -10.90
N THR A 96 4.17 -11.22 -10.88
CA THR A 96 3.79 -12.27 -9.93
C THR A 96 3.67 -13.61 -10.65
N MET A 97 4.35 -14.62 -10.14
CA MET A 97 4.20 -16.00 -10.58
C MET A 97 3.21 -16.71 -9.66
N LEU A 98 2.18 -17.30 -10.27
CA LEU A 98 1.15 -18.07 -9.60
C LEU A 98 1.22 -19.54 -10.01
N SER A 99 0.94 -20.44 -9.07
CA SER A 99 0.62 -21.81 -9.42
C SER A 99 -0.69 -21.88 -10.22
N ARG A 100 -0.97 -23.04 -10.82
CA ARG A 100 -2.29 -23.32 -11.40
C ARG A 100 -3.44 -23.15 -10.40
N SER A 101 -3.22 -23.29 -9.10
CA SER A 101 -4.26 -23.06 -8.09
C SER A 101 -4.33 -21.60 -7.60
N LEU A 102 -3.78 -20.66 -8.38
CA LEU A 102 -3.69 -19.22 -8.07
C LEU A 102 -2.94 -18.91 -6.76
N ARG A 103 -2.02 -19.78 -6.34
CA ARG A 103 -1.16 -19.53 -5.19
C ARG A 103 0.08 -18.75 -5.62
N VAL A 104 0.41 -17.70 -4.86
CA VAL A 104 1.63 -16.92 -5.09
C VAL A 104 2.87 -17.80 -4.87
N GLN A 105 3.75 -17.85 -5.88
CA GLN A 105 5.04 -18.55 -5.83
C GLN A 105 6.17 -17.53 -5.68
N SER A 106 6.15 -16.47 -6.48
CA SER A 106 7.11 -15.37 -6.38
C SER A 106 6.50 -14.05 -6.84
N VAL A 107 7.09 -12.96 -6.38
CA VAL A 107 6.74 -11.60 -6.77
C VAL A 107 8.04 -10.83 -6.97
N GLU A 108 8.17 -10.16 -8.10
CA GLU A 108 9.22 -9.17 -8.33
C GLU A 108 8.53 -7.83 -8.53
N ALA A 109 8.92 -6.82 -7.78
CA ALA A 109 8.34 -5.49 -7.87
C ALA A 109 9.44 -4.43 -7.93
N THR A 110 9.23 -3.39 -8.73
CA THR A 110 10.12 -2.23 -8.81
C THR A 110 9.29 -0.96 -8.67
N PHE A 111 9.83 0.00 -7.95
CA PHE A 111 9.26 1.32 -7.77
C PHE A 111 10.32 2.37 -8.11
N ASP A 112 9.90 3.38 -8.86
CA ASP A 112 10.69 4.55 -9.22
C ASP A 112 9.81 5.80 -9.10
N GLY A 113 10.23 6.77 -8.30
CA GLY A 113 9.54 8.04 -8.13
C GLY A 113 10.33 8.99 -7.23
N ASP A 114 9.74 10.12 -6.88
CA ASP A 114 10.40 11.15 -6.05
C ASP A 114 10.86 10.66 -4.67
N LEU A 115 10.30 9.53 -4.23
CA LEU A 115 10.57 8.90 -2.93
C LEU A 115 11.78 7.98 -2.96
N GLY A 116 12.44 7.90 -4.10
CA GLY A 116 13.56 7.00 -4.35
C GLY A 116 13.18 5.78 -5.15
N GLN A 117 14.18 4.93 -5.36
CA GLN A 117 14.09 3.74 -6.18
C GLN A 117 14.33 2.51 -5.29
N PHE A 118 13.46 1.52 -5.43
CA PHE A 118 13.62 0.24 -4.75
C PHE A 118 13.02 -0.91 -5.56
N ALA A 119 13.60 -2.09 -5.37
CA ALA A 119 13.08 -3.34 -5.88
C ALA A 119 12.77 -4.29 -4.72
N ALA A 120 11.72 -5.09 -4.84
CA ALA A 120 11.35 -6.12 -3.90
C ALA A 120 11.23 -7.47 -4.61
N HIS A 121 11.83 -8.50 -4.02
CA HIS A 121 11.80 -9.88 -4.52
C HIS A 121 11.23 -10.77 -3.43
N GLY A 122 10.00 -11.24 -3.62
CA GLY A 122 9.30 -12.18 -2.75
C GLY A 122 9.35 -13.60 -3.31
N ARG A 123 9.63 -14.59 -2.46
CA ARG A 123 9.48 -16.02 -2.76
C ARG A 123 8.74 -16.74 -1.65
N VAL A 124 7.70 -17.48 -2.02
CA VAL A 124 6.89 -18.29 -1.10
C VAL A 124 7.40 -19.72 -1.12
N PHE A 125 7.75 -20.24 0.05
CA PHE A 125 8.15 -21.64 0.24
C PHE A 125 6.99 -22.40 0.88
N GLY A 126 6.31 -23.23 0.08
CA GLY A 126 5.10 -23.92 0.50
C GLY A 126 3.96 -22.94 0.81
N ASP A 127 3.33 -23.10 1.97
CA ASP A 127 2.31 -22.18 2.48
C ASP A 127 2.72 -21.60 3.86
N THR A 128 4.02 -21.65 4.20
CA THR A 128 4.53 -21.41 5.57
C THR A 128 5.56 -20.31 5.68
N VAL A 129 6.25 -19.95 4.60
CA VAL A 129 7.32 -18.95 4.64
C VAL A 129 7.29 -18.08 3.40
N LEU A 130 7.34 -16.77 3.59
CA LEU A 130 7.65 -15.80 2.55
C LEU A 130 9.04 -15.20 2.84
N SER A 131 9.98 -15.36 1.91
CA SER A 131 11.24 -14.61 1.92
C SER A 131 11.10 -13.37 1.05
N VAL A 132 11.42 -12.20 1.59
CA VAL A 132 11.38 -10.92 0.87
C VAL A 132 12.77 -10.30 0.92
N ALA A 133 13.35 -10.01 -0.24
CA ALA A 133 14.54 -9.20 -0.39
C ALA A 133 14.17 -7.84 -0.96
N ILE A 134 14.48 -6.75 -0.24
CA ILE A 134 14.35 -5.38 -0.74
C ILE A 134 15.73 -4.83 -1.07
N VAL A 135 15.87 -4.29 -2.27
CA VAL A 135 17.10 -3.75 -2.82
C VAL A 135 16.90 -2.26 -3.07
N SER A 136 17.79 -1.43 -2.52
CA SER A 136 17.81 0.00 -2.80
C SER A 136 19.25 0.51 -2.85
N ALA A 137 19.58 1.22 -3.93
CA ALA A 137 20.83 1.94 -4.13
C ALA A 137 22.11 1.16 -3.71
N GLY A 138 22.16 -0.16 -3.96
CA GLY A 138 23.30 -1.04 -3.68
C GLY A 138 23.29 -1.76 -2.31
N ASP A 139 22.29 -1.53 -1.47
CA ASP A 139 22.04 -2.30 -0.25
C ASP A 139 20.89 -3.29 -0.50
N SER A 140 20.94 -4.45 0.16
CA SER A 140 19.91 -5.47 0.06
C SER A 140 19.60 -6.05 1.43
N GLN A 141 18.34 -6.00 1.82
CA GLN A 141 17.86 -6.58 3.07
C GLN A 141 16.94 -7.75 2.78
N MET A 142 17.27 -8.93 3.30
CA MET A 142 16.42 -10.11 3.25
C MET A 142 15.70 -10.31 4.58
N THR A 143 14.39 -10.51 4.53
CA THR A 143 13.54 -10.78 5.68
C THR A 143 12.71 -12.03 5.42
N THR A 144 12.57 -12.88 6.43
CA THR A 144 11.76 -14.09 6.35
C THR A 144 10.52 -13.92 7.22
N ILE A 145 9.35 -14.16 6.65
CA ILE A 145 8.05 -13.95 7.29
C ILE A 145 7.34 -15.30 7.40
N PRO A 146 7.00 -15.75 8.62
CA PRO A 146 6.18 -16.93 8.79
C PRO A 146 4.75 -16.66 8.30
N LEU A 147 4.22 -17.58 7.50
CA LEU A 147 2.86 -17.55 6.96
C LEU A 147 1.97 -18.54 7.71
N GLN A 148 0.70 -18.17 7.86
CA GLN A 148 -0.35 -19.02 8.44
C GLN A 148 -1.23 -19.62 7.33
N GLY A 149 -0.61 -20.00 6.21
CA GLY A 149 -1.31 -20.53 5.02
C GLY A 149 -1.02 -19.73 3.75
N PRO A 150 -1.70 -20.07 2.64
CA PRO A 150 -1.48 -19.44 1.34
C PRO A 150 -1.88 -17.96 1.37
N ILE A 151 -1.03 -17.13 0.77
CA ILE A 151 -1.26 -15.68 0.65
C ILE A 151 -1.94 -15.32 -0.66
N THR A 152 -2.62 -14.17 -0.67
CA THR A 152 -3.14 -13.53 -1.88
C THR A 152 -2.79 -12.05 -1.85
N LEU A 153 -2.24 -11.54 -2.94
CA LEU A 153 -1.94 -10.11 -3.07
C LEU A 153 -3.21 -9.33 -3.37
N PRO A 154 -3.33 -8.07 -2.95
CA PRO A 154 -4.49 -7.23 -3.24
C PRO A 154 -4.86 -7.18 -4.73
N ALA A 155 -3.87 -7.05 -5.62
CA ALA A 155 -4.06 -7.03 -7.08
C ALA A 155 -4.68 -8.32 -7.65
N LEU A 156 -4.65 -9.43 -6.90
CA LEU A 156 -5.16 -10.74 -7.32
C LEU A 156 -6.53 -11.08 -6.70
N LEU A 157 -7.08 -10.20 -5.87
CA LEU A 157 -8.40 -10.39 -5.27
C LEU A 157 -9.50 -10.59 -6.34
N PRO A 158 -9.57 -9.80 -7.43
CA PRO A 158 -10.54 -10.01 -8.50
C PRO A 158 -10.50 -11.41 -9.12
N LEU A 159 -9.30 -11.89 -9.48
CA LEU A 159 -9.09 -13.22 -10.04
C LEU A 159 -9.52 -14.30 -9.04
N ARG A 160 -9.16 -14.14 -7.76
CA ARG A 160 -9.53 -15.10 -6.71
C ARG A 160 -11.05 -15.19 -6.54
N LEU A 161 -11.76 -14.06 -6.54
CA LEU A 161 -13.22 -14.02 -6.41
C LEU A 161 -13.92 -14.69 -7.60
N ALA A 162 -13.48 -14.39 -8.82
CA ALA A 162 -14.03 -14.97 -10.05
C ALA A 162 -13.87 -16.49 -10.07
N PHE A 163 -12.64 -16.97 -9.91
CA PHE A 163 -12.32 -18.39 -10.02
C PHE A 163 -12.63 -19.19 -8.75
N GLY A 164 -12.85 -18.53 -7.61
CA GLY A 164 -13.37 -19.14 -6.39
C GLY A 164 -14.86 -19.51 -6.46
N GLY A 165 -15.58 -19.02 -7.48
CA GLY A 165 -17.04 -19.15 -7.59
C GLY A 165 -17.78 -18.23 -6.59
N GLU A 166 -17.14 -17.11 -6.23
CA GLU A 166 -17.56 -16.21 -5.16
C GLU A 166 -18.31 -14.97 -5.67
N LEU A 167 -18.37 -14.77 -7.00
CA LEU A 167 -19.18 -13.74 -7.65
C LEU A 167 -20.68 -14.06 -7.59
N LYS A 168 -21.26 -13.87 -6.41
CA LYS A 168 -22.70 -14.04 -6.16
C LYS A 168 -23.23 -12.78 -5.50
N SER A 169 -24.16 -12.11 -6.16
CA SER A 169 -24.74 -10.87 -5.66
C SER A 169 -25.31 -11.02 -4.24
N GLY A 170 -25.05 -10.01 -3.40
CA GLY A 170 -25.46 -9.98 -2.01
C GLY A 170 -24.56 -10.78 -1.05
N ARG A 171 -23.54 -11.49 -1.55
CA ARG A 171 -22.58 -12.20 -0.69
C ARG A 171 -21.41 -11.33 -0.29
N SER A 172 -20.92 -11.57 0.93
CA SER A 172 -19.63 -11.08 1.39
C SER A 172 -18.65 -12.24 1.46
N TYR A 173 -17.42 -12.00 1.05
CA TYR A 173 -16.32 -12.93 1.10
C TYR A 173 -15.16 -12.31 1.87
N THR A 174 -14.62 -13.05 2.83
CA THR A 174 -13.45 -12.63 3.58
C THR A 174 -12.22 -13.34 3.03
N ALA A 175 -11.29 -12.55 2.49
CA ALA A 175 -10.02 -13.02 1.97
C ALA A 175 -8.89 -12.60 2.93
N ARG A 176 -8.01 -13.54 3.31
CA ARG A 176 -6.73 -13.18 3.92
C ARG A 176 -5.80 -12.66 2.82
N LEU A 177 -5.64 -11.35 2.75
CA LEU A 177 -4.72 -10.70 1.83
C LEU A 177 -3.38 -10.46 2.51
N PHE A 178 -2.30 -10.65 1.79
CA PHE A 178 -0.97 -10.30 2.25
C PHE A 178 -0.64 -8.89 1.77
N ASP A 179 -0.41 -7.99 2.71
CA ASP A 179 0.03 -6.64 2.42
C ASP A 179 1.55 -6.64 2.23
N PRO A 180 2.05 -6.39 0.99
CA PRO A 180 3.48 -6.46 0.70
C PRO A 180 4.27 -5.30 1.33
N LEU A 181 3.59 -4.24 1.79
CA LEU A 181 4.23 -3.08 2.39
C LEU A 181 4.40 -3.27 3.91
N LEU A 182 3.38 -3.84 4.56
CA LEU A 182 3.42 -4.16 6.00
C LEU A 182 3.97 -5.55 6.30
N LEU A 183 4.27 -6.33 5.26
CA LEU A 183 4.72 -7.71 5.36
C LEU A 183 3.84 -8.59 6.26
N THR A 184 2.53 -8.33 6.24
CA THR A 184 1.56 -8.97 7.13
C THR A 184 0.28 -9.36 6.41
N GLY A 185 -0.39 -10.39 6.92
CA GLY A 185 -1.71 -10.76 6.45
C GLY A 185 -2.80 -9.92 7.12
N ARG A 186 -3.74 -9.39 6.33
CA ARG A 186 -5.00 -8.78 6.80
C ARG A 186 -6.20 -9.53 6.25
N ASP A 187 -7.25 -9.63 7.03
CA ASP A 187 -8.54 -10.11 6.54
C ASP A 187 -9.28 -8.94 5.91
N VAL A 188 -9.66 -9.10 4.64
CA VAL A 188 -10.38 -8.09 3.86
C VAL A 188 -11.72 -8.68 3.49
N THR A 189 -12.78 -7.94 3.77
CA THR A 189 -14.13 -8.34 3.41
C THR A 189 -14.52 -7.65 2.11
N ALA A 190 -14.69 -8.45 1.06
CA ALA A 190 -15.21 -8.03 -0.22
C ALA A 190 -16.72 -8.28 -0.27
N ARG A 191 -17.53 -7.25 -0.48
CA ARG A 191 -18.97 -7.38 -0.68
C ARG A 191 -19.29 -7.35 -2.17
N VAL A 192 -19.91 -8.42 -2.66
CA VAL A 192 -20.39 -8.53 -4.05
C VAL A 192 -21.78 -7.93 -4.13
N ALA A 193 -21.93 -6.84 -4.86
CA ALA A 193 -23.21 -6.18 -5.09
C ALA A 193 -23.90 -6.70 -6.35
N ALA A 194 -24.92 -5.98 -6.84
CA ALA A 194 -25.60 -6.32 -8.08
C ALA A 194 -24.64 -6.19 -9.26
N GLU A 195 -24.91 -7.00 -10.29
CA GLU A 195 -24.23 -6.91 -11.57
C GLU A 195 -24.65 -5.63 -12.30
N SER A 196 -23.73 -5.07 -13.07
CA SER A 196 -23.95 -3.91 -13.92
C SER A 196 -23.38 -4.21 -15.32
N THR A 197 -24.00 -3.64 -16.35
CA THR A 197 -23.42 -3.64 -17.69
C THR A 197 -22.69 -2.32 -17.86
N LEU A 198 -21.38 -2.41 -18.12
CA LEU A 198 -20.52 -1.26 -18.38
C LEU A 198 -20.20 -1.18 -19.87
N VAL A 199 -20.03 0.03 -20.37
CA VAL A 199 -19.62 0.30 -21.75
C VAL A 199 -18.13 0.62 -21.72
N VAL A 200 -17.34 -0.07 -22.54
CA VAL A 200 -15.88 0.13 -22.65
C VAL A 200 -15.50 0.39 -24.09
N SER A 201 -14.46 1.20 -24.31
CA SER A 201 -13.87 1.32 -25.64
C SER A 201 -13.06 0.07 -25.96
N ASP A 202 -13.43 -0.59 -27.06
CA ASP A 202 -12.75 -1.80 -27.54
C ASP A 202 -11.67 -1.46 -28.58
N SER A 203 -11.97 -0.51 -29.47
CA SER A 203 -11.04 -0.01 -30.48
C SER A 203 -11.03 1.51 -30.51
N ALA A 204 -9.99 2.05 -31.12
CA ALA A 204 -9.77 3.47 -31.26
C ALA A 204 -9.50 3.84 -32.73
N ASP A 205 -9.94 5.04 -33.11
CA ASP A 205 -9.50 5.71 -34.33
C ASP A 205 -8.94 7.09 -33.99
N LEU A 206 -8.07 7.61 -34.85
CA LEU A 206 -7.47 8.92 -34.67
C LEU A 206 -8.40 9.99 -35.24
N ASP A 207 -8.95 10.84 -34.38
CA ASP A 207 -9.63 12.05 -34.84
C ASP A 207 -8.57 13.01 -35.42
N SER A 208 -8.53 13.09 -36.75
CA SER A 208 -7.60 13.96 -37.50
C SER A 208 -7.78 15.46 -37.22
N THR A 209 -8.91 15.89 -36.64
CA THR A 209 -9.18 17.29 -36.31
C THR A 209 -8.52 17.68 -34.99
N THR A 210 -8.72 16.88 -33.96
CA THR A 210 -8.19 17.12 -32.62
C THR A 210 -6.81 16.50 -32.43
N MET A 211 -6.39 15.62 -33.34
CA MET A 211 -5.20 14.77 -33.23
C MET A 211 -5.20 13.92 -31.95
N THR A 212 -6.38 13.43 -31.55
CA THR A 212 -6.56 12.57 -30.38
C THR A 212 -7.24 11.27 -30.75
N TRP A 213 -6.84 10.18 -30.10
CA TRP A 213 -7.52 8.89 -30.24
C TRP A 213 -8.87 8.93 -29.55
N VAL A 214 -9.91 8.53 -30.26
CA VAL A 214 -11.30 8.46 -29.79
C VAL A 214 -11.83 7.04 -29.92
N PRO A 215 -12.82 6.62 -29.12
CA PRO A 215 -13.46 5.32 -29.30
C PRO A 215 -14.11 5.20 -30.68
N GLU A 216 -13.74 4.16 -31.43
CA GLU A 216 -14.37 3.80 -32.71
C GLU A 216 -15.52 2.80 -32.48
N HIS A 217 -15.25 1.76 -31.68
CA HIS A 217 -16.27 0.82 -31.23
C HIS A 217 -16.31 0.73 -29.70
N TYR A 218 -17.53 0.56 -29.20
CA TYR A 218 -17.78 0.24 -27.81
C TYR A 218 -18.24 -1.21 -27.67
N ASP A 219 -17.78 -1.88 -26.62
CA ASP A 219 -18.31 -3.16 -26.19
C ASP A 219 -19.05 -3.01 -24.86
N THR A 220 -19.96 -3.94 -24.57
CA THR A 220 -20.67 -4.01 -23.30
C THR A 220 -20.14 -5.17 -22.47
N VAL A 221 -19.56 -4.85 -21.32
CA VAL A 221 -19.05 -5.85 -20.37
C VAL A 221 -19.98 -5.97 -19.17
N ARG A 222 -20.48 -7.17 -18.95
CA ARG A 222 -21.17 -7.55 -17.73
C ARG A 222 -20.18 -7.69 -16.58
N ALA A 223 -20.38 -6.92 -15.50
CA ALA A 223 -19.44 -6.83 -14.39
C ALA A 223 -20.13 -6.81 -13.03
N PHE A 224 -19.55 -7.52 -12.07
CA PHE A 224 -19.97 -7.51 -10.67
C PHE A 224 -19.27 -6.37 -9.94
N ARG A 225 -20.05 -5.51 -9.25
CA ARG A 225 -19.46 -4.53 -8.35
C ARG A 225 -19.01 -5.21 -7.06
N ILE A 226 -17.78 -4.94 -6.66
CA ILE A 226 -17.13 -5.42 -5.44
C ILE A 226 -16.72 -4.21 -4.60
N ASP A 227 -17.30 -4.10 -3.42
CA ASP A 227 -16.92 -3.08 -2.44
C ASP A 227 -15.91 -3.70 -1.46
N HIS A 228 -14.71 -3.12 -1.33
CA HIS A 228 -13.61 -3.66 -0.51
C HIS A 228 -12.62 -2.56 -0.06
N ASP A 229 -11.73 -2.89 0.86
CA ASP A 229 -10.62 -2.03 1.33
C ASP A 229 -9.26 -2.74 1.20
N ALA A 230 -9.12 -3.60 0.17
CA ALA A 230 -7.96 -4.45 -0.07
C ALA A 230 -6.59 -3.74 -0.08
N THR A 231 -6.56 -2.45 -0.37
CA THR A 231 -5.38 -1.56 -0.40
C THR A 231 -5.29 -0.64 0.82
N GLY A 232 -6.20 -0.76 1.78
CA GLY A 232 -6.31 0.13 2.96
C GLY A 232 -7.27 1.30 2.77
N VAL A 233 -7.72 1.53 1.55
CA VAL A 233 -8.65 2.61 1.20
C VAL A 233 -9.94 1.99 0.65
N PRO A 234 -11.14 2.52 1.00
CA PRO A 234 -12.38 2.07 0.40
C PRO A 234 -12.35 2.19 -1.13
N THR A 235 -12.54 1.06 -1.79
CA THR A 235 -12.53 0.92 -3.23
C THR A 235 -13.79 0.18 -3.68
N ARG A 236 -14.37 0.66 -4.78
CA ARG A 236 -15.45 -0.01 -5.51
C ARG A 236 -14.88 -0.43 -6.85
N SER A 237 -14.82 -1.72 -7.12
CA SER A 237 -14.32 -2.26 -8.39
C SER A 237 -15.42 -3.02 -9.13
N TRP A 238 -15.46 -2.92 -10.44
CA TRP A 238 -16.33 -3.71 -11.30
C TRP A 238 -15.47 -4.75 -12.01
N ILE A 239 -15.79 -6.02 -11.80
CA ILE A 239 -14.99 -7.14 -12.32
C ILE A 239 -15.85 -8.03 -13.20
N ASP A 240 -15.33 -8.43 -14.36
CA ASP A 240 -16.01 -9.35 -15.26
C ASP A 240 -15.99 -10.79 -14.72
N ALA A 241 -16.68 -11.71 -15.41
CA ALA A 241 -16.76 -13.12 -15.02
C ALA A 241 -15.39 -13.82 -14.99
N GLN A 242 -14.37 -13.27 -15.64
CA GLN A 242 -13.00 -13.77 -15.68
C GLN A 242 -12.12 -13.12 -14.60
N GLY A 243 -12.68 -12.23 -13.77
CA GLY A 243 -11.96 -11.53 -12.71
C GLY A 243 -11.06 -10.41 -13.20
N ARG A 244 -11.29 -9.91 -14.43
CA ARG A 244 -10.60 -8.72 -14.95
C ARG A 244 -11.36 -7.48 -14.51
N ILE A 245 -10.63 -6.45 -14.15
CA ILE A 245 -11.24 -5.17 -13.76
C ILE A 245 -11.76 -4.49 -15.03
N VAL A 246 -12.95 -3.90 -14.94
CA VAL A 246 -13.57 -3.09 -15.98
C VAL A 246 -13.50 -1.62 -15.60
N ALA A 247 -13.81 -1.33 -14.34
CA ALA A 247 -13.65 -0.01 -13.73
C ALA A 247 -13.34 -0.15 -12.24
N ALA A 248 -12.72 0.85 -11.62
CA ALA A 248 -12.59 0.96 -10.17
C ALA A 248 -12.53 2.41 -9.72
N THR A 249 -13.15 2.71 -8.59
CA THR A 249 -13.11 4.02 -7.93
C THR A 249 -12.59 3.83 -6.51
N THR A 250 -11.52 4.53 -6.16
CA THR A 250 -10.94 4.57 -4.81
C THR A 250 -11.24 5.91 -4.17
N GLU A 251 -11.74 5.91 -2.94
CA GLU A 251 -12.12 7.16 -2.26
C GLU A 251 -10.91 7.88 -1.65
N PRO A 252 -10.72 9.18 -1.90
CA PRO A 252 -11.60 10.10 -2.64
C PRO A 252 -11.21 10.28 -4.12
N GLY A 253 -11.96 9.69 -5.05
CA GLY A 253 -12.02 10.14 -6.44
C GLY A 253 -10.77 9.88 -7.30
N PHE A 254 -10.08 8.76 -7.04
CA PHE A 254 -9.12 8.16 -7.96
C PHE A 254 -9.82 7.05 -8.75
N ASP A 255 -9.97 7.28 -10.05
CA ASP A 255 -10.74 6.43 -10.95
C ASP A 255 -9.80 5.66 -11.89
N MET A 256 -10.16 4.42 -12.17
CA MET A 256 -9.45 3.54 -13.08
C MET A 256 -10.46 2.93 -14.04
N GLU A 257 -10.31 3.15 -15.33
CA GLU A 257 -11.26 2.68 -16.36
C GLU A 257 -10.54 1.93 -17.45
N ARG A 258 -11.06 0.76 -17.82
CA ARG A 258 -10.54 -0.05 -18.93
C ARG A 258 -10.86 0.61 -20.27
N GLY A 259 -9.90 0.60 -21.20
CA GLY A 259 -10.14 1.06 -22.57
C GLY A 259 -9.08 0.59 -23.56
N ALA A 260 -9.29 0.95 -24.83
CA ALA A 260 -8.34 0.70 -25.92
C ALA A 260 -6.96 1.32 -25.62
N PHE A 261 -5.89 0.62 -26.03
CA PHE A 261 -4.51 1.01 -25.74
C PHE A 261 -4.20 2.44 -26.19
N GLU A 262 -4.59 2.81 -27.40
CA GLU A 262 -4.32 4.11 -27.99
C GLU A 262 -4.99 5.25 -27.19
N ILE A 263 -6.22 5.04 -26.74
CA ILE A 263 -6.95 6.03 -25.93
C ILE A 263 -6.32 6.18 -24.55
N VAL A 264 -5.89 5.07 -23.95
CA VAL A 264 -5.30 5.06 -22.61
C VAL A 264 -3.87 5.61 -22.62
N TYR A 265 -3.03 5.13 -23.53
CA TYR A 265 -1.59 5.35 -23.54
C TYR A 265 -1.17 6.49 -24.47
N GLU A 266 -1.61 6.50 -25.74
CA GLU A 266 -1.13 7.48 -26.71
C GLU A 266 -1.65 8.89 -26.38
N ASN A 267 -2.94 9.02 -26.05
CA ASN A 267 -3.48 10.30 -25.58
C ASN A 267 -2.77 10.81 -24.32
N TYR A 268 -2.46 9.91 -23.38
CA TYR A 268 -1.69 10.28 -22.20
C TYR A 268 -0.30 10.78 -22.59
N ARG A 269 0.43 10.02 -23.40
CA ARG A 269 1.79 10.35 -23.84
C ARG A 269 1.86 11.68 -24.57
N HIS A 270 0.84 12.01 -25.37
CA HIS A 270 0.79 13.20 -26.22
C HIS A 270 -0.01 14.38 -25.64
N ARG A 271 -0.48 14.27 -24.39
CA ARG A 271 -1.20 15.37 -23.71
C ARG A 271 -0.30 16.60 -23.51
N ASP A 272 -0.94 17.75 -23.36
CA ASP A 272 -0.30 19.02 -23.03
C ASP A 272 0.19 19.04 -21.57
N THR A 273 1.36 18.44 -21.34
CA THR A 273 2.00 18.36 -20.02
C THR A 273 2.32 19.73 -19.43
N ALA A 274 2.63 20.72 -20.28
CA ALA A 274 2.93 22.09 -19.86
C ALA A 274 1.69 22.80 -19.31
N ARG A 275 0.50 22.58 -19.89
CA ARG A 275 -0.76 23.09 -19.32
C ARG A 275 -1.08 22.41 -17.99
N VAL A 276 -0.94 21.10 -17.90
CA VAL A 276 -1.19 20.34 -16.66
C VAL A 276 -0.26 20.82 -15.54
N ALA A 277 1.03 20.99 -15.83
CA ALA A 277 2.00 21.51 -14.88
C ALA A 277 1.68 22.95 -14.47
N ARG A 278 1.40 23.85 -15.43
CA ARG A 278 1.03 25.25 -15.11
C ARG A 278 -0.21 25.36 -14.22
N ALA A 279 -1.19 24.48 -14.39
CA ALA A 279 -2.39 24.45 -13.57
C ALA A 279 -2.09 24.15 -12.09
N SER A 280 -0.97 23.49 -11.75
CA SER A 280 -0.55 23.21 -10.37
C SER A 280 0.51 24.20 -9.82
N SER A 281 0.84 25.27 -10.56
CA SER A 281 1.92 26.21 -10.19
C SER A 281 1.67 26.98 -8.89
N ALA A 282 0.41 27.23 -8.56
CA ALA A 282 0.02 28.02 -7.40
C ALA A 282 -1.08 27.30 -6.57
N PRO A 283 -0.71 26.31 -5.74
CA PRO A 283 -1.67 25.63 -4.88
C PRO A 283 -2.35 26.63 -3.93
N ALA A 284 -3.67 26.51 -3.80
CA ALA A 284 -4.50 27.33 -2.94
C ALA A 284 -4.29 26.98 -1.46
N LEU A 285 -4.86 27.80 -0.58
CA LEU A 285 -4.92 27.47 0.85
C LEU A 285 -5.78 26.22 1.04
N GLY A 286 -5.32 25.30 1.89
CA GLY A 286 -6.00 24.04 2.15
C GLY A 286 -5.68 22.93 1.15
N ASP A 287 -4.96 23.23 0.06
CA ASP A 287 -4.55 22.21 -0.91
C ASP A 287 -3.51 21.25 -0.33
N ILE A 288 -3.58 20.01 -0.82
CA ILE A 288 -2.59 18.98 -0.55
C ILE A 288 -1.51 19.06 -1.62
N VAL A 289 -0.29 19.33 -1.18
CA VAL A 289 0.93 19.30 -1.98
C VAL A 289 1.59 17.94 -1.78
N PRO A 290 1.71 17.11 -2.83
CA PRO A 290 2.22 15.74 -2.71
C PRO A 290 3.74 15.63 -2.52
N LEU A 291 4.39 16.75 -2.21
CA LEU A 291 5.83 16.86 -1.94
C LEU A 291 6.03 17.18 -0.46
N THR A 292 7.20 16.84 0.06
CA THR A 292 7.62 17.32 1.39
C THR A 292 7.75 18.83 1.39
N ALA A 293 7.58 19.46 2.56
CA ALA A 293 7.76 20.90 2.71
C ALA A 293 9.17 21.35 2.23
N LEU A 294 10.20 20.53 2.50
CA LEU A 294 11.56 20.76 2.00
C LEU A 294 11.65 20.69 0.48
N ALA A 295 11.11 19.64 -0.15
CA ALA A 295 11.11 19.50 -1.61
C ALA A 295 10.30 20.63 -2.29
N ALA A 296 9.27 21.14 -1.60
CA ALA A 296 8.50 22.31 -2.01
C ALA A 296 9.21 23.66 -1.79
N GLY A 297 10.42 23.67 -1.22
CA GLY A 297 11.19 24.89 -0.95
C GLY A 297 10.63 25.74 0.21
N VAL A 298 9.80 25.17 1.08
CA VAL A 298 9.27 25.86 2.26
C VAL A 298 10.40 26.05 3.27
N LYS A 299 10.73 27.32 3.54
CA LYS A 299 11.87 27.69 4.42
C LYS A 299 11.52 27.80 5.90
N SER A 300 10.25 27.94 6.24
CA SER A 300 9.78 28.14 7.61
C SER A 300 9.32 26.81 8.22
N ASP A 301 9.67 26.60 9.48
CA ASP A 301 9.16 25.47 10.26
C ASP A 301 7.66 25.63 10.57
N PRO A 302 6.93 24.52 10.81
CA PRO A 302 5.55 24.59 11.25
C PRO A 302 5.44 25.37 12.57
N VAL A 303 4.46 26.26 12.66
CA VAL A 303 4.14 26.96 13.91
C VAL A 303 3.49 25.95 14.86
N PRO A 304 4.05 25.71 16.07
CA PRO A 304 3.49 24.76 17.02
C PRO A 304 2.03 25.06 17.36
N ARG A 305 1.15 24.06 17.25
CA ARG A 305 -0.28 24.20 17.57
C ARG A 305 -0.78 23.07 18.49
N PRO A 306 -1.42 23.38 19.62
CA PRO A 306 -1.99 22.35 20.50
C PRO A 306 -3.28 21.72 19.94
N ARG A 307 -3.97 22.43 19.03
CA ARG A 307 -5.23 21.98 18.43
C ARG A 307 -5.36 22.52 17.00
N LEU A 308 -5.89 21.70 16.10
CA LEU A 308 -6.22 22.07 14.72
C LEU A 308 -7.61 21.52 14.36
N LEU A 309 -8.54 22.41 14.02
CA LEU A 309 -9.84 22.05 13.49
C LEU A 309 -9.78 22.07 11.96
N VAL A 310 -10.13 20.97 11.31
CA VAL A 310 -10.08 20.84 9.85
C VAL A 310 -11.43 20.37 9.33
N ARG A 311 -12.03 21.13 8.42
CA ARG A 311 -13.21 20.71 7.67
C ARG A 311 -12.78 19.99 6.39
N ARG A 312 -13.20 18.73 6.26
CA ARG A 312 -13.00 17.88 5.08
C ARG A 312 -14.19 17.99 4.14
N ASN A 313 -13.92 18.34 2.88
CA ASN A 313 -14.89 18.38 1.79
C ASN A 313 -16.18 19.17 2.11
N GLY A 314 -16.06 20.20 2.97
CA GLY A 314 -17.19 21.03 3.39
C GLY A 314 -18.22 20.35 4.31
N ARG A 315 -17.96 19.14 4.82
CA ARG A 315 -18.95 18.36 5.60
C ARG A 315 -18.43 17.89 6.94
N ASP A 316 -17.32 17.15 6.93
CA ASP A 316 -16.83 16.46 8.13
C ASP A 316 -15.81 17.34 8.85
N THR A 317 -15.92 17.51 10.17
CA THR A 317 -14.94 18.27 10.96
C THR A 317 -14.06 17.31 11.75
N LEU A 318 -12.75 17.41 11.55
CA LEU A 318 -11.73 16.72 12.32
C LEU A 318 -11.19 17.66 13.40
N ASP A 319 -11.19 17.20 14.66
CA ASP A 319 -10.54 17.88 15.79
C ASP A 319 -9.24 17.16 16.13
N ILE A 320 -8.13 17.71 15.65
CA ILE A 320 -6.78 17.18 15.88
C ILE A 320 -6.22 17.87 17.11
N ARG A 321 -5.74 17.09 18.08
CA ARG A 321 -5.16 17.59 19.32
C ARG A 321 -3.78 17.03 19.53
N GLN A 322 -2.85 17.88 19.91
CA GLN A 322 -1.56 17.45 20.43
C GLN A 322 -1.81 16.61 21.69
N ALA A 323 -1.11 15.49 21.82
CA ALA A 323 -1.16 14.71 23.04
C ALA A 323 -0.62 15.55 24.22
N ASP A 324 -1.18 15.36 25.41
CA ASP A 324 -0.63 16.00 26.61
C ASP A 324 0.83 15.60 26.79
N ALA A 325 1.65 16.53 27.31
CA ALA A 325 3.05 16.26 27.59
C ALA A 325 3.17 15.01 28.48
N PRO A 326 3.76 13.91 27.97
CA PRO A 326 3.73 12.65 28.69
C PRO A 326 4.57 12.77 29.95
N GLN A 327 3.97 12.43 31.08
CA GLN A 327 4.70 12.36 32.35
C GLN A 327 5.80 11.30 32.27
N ALA A 328 6.82 11.40 33.13
CA ALA A 328 7.96 10.46 33.14
C ALA A 328 7.56 8.98 33.35
N ASN A 329 6.36 8.74 33.92
CA ASN A 329 5.75 7.42 34.13
C ASN A 329 4.48 7.21 33.28
N ALA A 330 4.31 7.91 32.17
CA ALA A 330 3.16 7.73 31.28
C ALA A 330 3.03 6.27 30.80
N ALA A 331 4.17 5.62 30.55
CA ALA A 331 4.21 4.21 30.17
C ALA A 331 4.17 3.26 31.38
N PRO A 332 3.27 2.25 31.38
CA PRO A 332 3.18 1.24 32.44
C PRO A 332 4.31 0.20 32.40
N TYR A 333 5.39 0.46 31.65
CA TYR A 333 6.49 -0.48 31.45
C TYR A 333 7.86 0.22 31.44
N ARG A 334 8.90 -0.60 31.50
CA ARG A 334 10.31 -0.20 31.30
C ARG A 334 10.85 -0.87 30.05
N LEU A 335 11.84 -0.25 29.43
CA LEU A 335 12.48 -0.82 28.24
C LEU A 335 13.44 -1.97 28.63
N PRO A 336 13.51 -3.04 27.81
CA PRO A 336 12.71 -3.28 26.61
C PRO A 336 11.26 -3.69 26.95
N ALA A 337 10.30 -3.27 26.11
CA ALA A 337 8.92 -3.71 26.23
C ALA A 337 8.82 -5.24 26.08
N ARG A 338 8.01 -5.88 26.94
CA ARG A 338 7.85 -7.34 26.98
C ARG A 338 6.47 -7.83 26.56
N ASP A 339 5.56 -6.91 26.28
CA ASP A 339 4.22 -7.24 25.84
C ASP A 339 4.29 -7.84 24.42
N THR A 340 3.81 -9.07 24.29
CA THR A 340 3.78 -9.80 23.02
C THR A 340 2.86 -9.14 22.00
N ALA A 341 1.85 -8.38 22.43
CA ALA A 341 1.00 -7.60 21.53
C ALA A 341 1.77 -6.49 20.80
N LEU A 342 2.88 -6.02 21.39
CA LEU A 342 3.74 -4.98 20.83
C LEU A 342 4.95 -5.53 20.06
N ALA A 343 5.16 -6.86 20.06
CA ALA A 343 6.35 -7.49 19.47
C ALA A 343 6.58 -7.11 18.00
N ARG A 344 5.51 -6.98 17.20
CA ARG A 344 5.61 -6.57 15.79
C ARG A 344 6.21 -5.18 15.58
N TRP A 345 6.09 -4.31 16.59
CA TRP A 345 6.59 -2.94 16.57
C TRP A 345 7.99 -2.82 17.18
N LEU A 346 8.62 -3.95 17.50
CA LEU A 346 10.01 -4.07 17.93
C LEU A 346 10.87 -4.75 16.86
N THR A 347 10.26 -5.55 16.00
CA THR A 347 10.97 -6.27 14.94
C THR A 347 11.47 -5.34 13.84
N PRO A 348 12.60 -5.69 13.20
CA PRO A 348 13.06 -5.00 12.01
C PRO A 348 12.04 -5.18 10.89
N GLU A 349 11.95 -4.18 10.03
CA GLU A 349 11.24 -4.27 8.76
C GLU A 349 12.14 -3.65 7.68
N PRO A 350 11.80 -3.78 6.39
CA PRO A 350 12.61 -3.17 5.35
C PRO A 350 12.86 -1.69 5.61
N LEU A 351 14.09 -1.23 5.36
CA LEU A 351 14.55 0.14 5.61
C LEU A 351 14.69 0.52 7.10
N ILE A 352 14.14 -0.27 8.03
CA ILE A 352 14.20 -0.08 9.49
C ILE A 352 15.02 -1.23 10.10
N GLN A 353 16.35 -1.20 9.92
CA GLN A 353 17.25 -2.26 10.37
C GLN A 353 17.55 -2.19 11.88
N SER A 354 16.52 -2.26 12.73
CA SER A 354 16.63 -2.11 14.20
C SER A 354 17.55 -3.14 14.89
N HIS A 355 17.77 -4.30 14.26
CA HIS A 355 18.69 -5.34 14.75
C HIS A 355 20.12 -5.21 14.19
N ASP A 356 20.42 -4.22 13.35
CA ASP A 356 21.78 -3.99 12.88
C ASP A 356 22.70 -3.62 14.07
N PRO A 357 23.88 -4.24 14.21
CA PRO A 357 24.79 -3.95 15.32
C PRO A 357 25.18 -2.48 15.45
N ARG A 358 25.24 -1.72 14.35
CA ARG A 358 25.54 -0.28 14.35
C ARG A 358 24.40 0.52 14.99
N ILE A 359 23.16 0.25 14.58
CA ILE A 359 21.96 0.86 15.16
C ILE A 359 21.87 0.53 16.66
N ALA A 360 22.12 -0.73 17.03
CA ALA A 360 22.10 -1.17 18.44
C ALA A 360 23.23 -0.58 19.28
N ALA A 361 24.41 -0.33 18.68
CA ALA A 361 25.49 0.37 19.35
C ALA A 361 25.12 1.84 19.61
N GLU A 362 24.62 2.53 18.58
CA GLU A 362 24.22 3.93 18.68
C GLU A 362 23.08 4.13 19.69
N ALA A 363 22.01 3.32 19.59
CA ALA A 363 20.90 3.39 20.54
C ALA A 363 21.36 3.22 21.99
N ARG A 364 22.32 2.32 22.27
CA ARG A 364 22.92 2.16 23.60
C ARG A 364 23.73 3.37 24.04
N GLN A 365 24.44 4.03 23.13
CA GLN A 365 25.18 5.26 23.43
C GLN A 365 24.23 6.43 23.72
N ILE A 366 23.11 6.55 23.01
CA ILE A 366 22.13 7.62 23.25
C ILE A 366 21.43 7.43 24.60
N ILE A 367 20.89 6.23 24.86
CA ILE A 367 20.04 6.01 26.05
C ILE A 367 20.84 5.72 27.32
N GLN A 368 22.10 5.29 27.20
CA GLN A 368 22.95 4.90 28.33
C GLN A 368 22.22 3.89 29.26
N ARG A 369 21.95 4.31 30.51
CA ARG A 369 21.23 3.54 31.53
C ARG A 369 19.75 3.89 31.66
N GLU A 370 19.24 4.84 30.87
CA GLU A 370 17.84 5.24 30.92
C GLU A 370 16.94 4.13 30.38
N ARG A 371 15.83 3.86 31.08
CA ARG A 371 14.88 2.78 30.76
C ARG A 371 13.42 3.24 30.83
N SER A 372 13.16 4.50 31.19
CA SER A 372 11.84 5.13 31.05
C SER A 372 11.53 5.32 29.56
N PRO A 373 10.43 4.73 29.04
CA PRO A 373 10.04 4.90 27.64
C PRO A 373 9.92 6.37 27.22
N THR A 374 9.31 7.21 28.07
CA THR A 374 9.15 8.65 27.81
C THR A 374 10.49 9.37 27.71
N ARG A 375 11.44 9.09 28.62
CA ARG A 375 12.75 9.73 28.58
C ARG A 375 13.61 9.25 27.42
N VAL A 376 13.57 7.94 27.13
CA VAL A 376 14.26 7.39 25.96
C VAL A 376 13.72 8.00 24.67
N ALA A 377 12.39 8.13 24.54
CA ALA A 377 11.79 8.80 23.40
C ALA A 377 12.34 10.22 23.20
N ALA A 378 12.36 11.04 24.26
CA ALA A 378 12.88 12.41 24.22
C ALA A 378 14.37 12.47 23.85
N LEU A 379 15.20 11.59 24.44
CA LEU A 379 16.63 11.50 24.13
C LEU A 379 16.87 11.17 22.65
N LEU A 380 16.11 10.21 22.12
CA LEU A 380 16.19 9.85 20.71
C LEU A 380 15.71 10.98 19.80
N THR A 381 14.64 11.70 20.16
CA THR A 381 14.11 12.83 19.37
C THR A 381 15.18 13.89 19.21
N HIS A 382 15.75 14.34 20.32
CA HIS A 382 16.75 15.38 20.34
C HIS A 382 18.05 14.96 19.64
N TRP A 383 18.50 13.72 19.86
CA TRP A 383 19.69 13.21 19.19
C TRP A 383 19.52 13.14 17.68
N VAL A 384 18.41 12.58 17.18
CA VAL A 384 18.15 12.51 15.74
C VAL A 384 18.05 13.91 15.14
N HIS A 385 17.36 14.84 15.81
CA HIS A 385 17.26 16.24 15.39
C HIS A 385 18.63 16.91 15.25
N GLY A 386 19.50 16.76 16.26
CA GLY A 386 20.82 17.37 16.28
C GLY A 386 21.85 16.68 15.37
N SER A 387 21.63 15.41 15.02
CA SER A 387 22.61 14.60 14.28
C SER A 387 22.34 14.57 12.78
N VAL A 388 21.07 14.62 12.36
CA VAL A 388 20.67 14.52 10.95
C VAL A 388 20.47 15.91 10.35
N ARG A 389 21.13 16.19 9.22
CA ARG A 389 20.93 17.43 8.47
C ARG A 389 19.69 17.34 7.57
N ARG A 390 18.85 18.37 7.62
CA ARG A 390 17.74 18.55 6.69
C ARG A 390 18.26 18.83 5.27
N ALA A 391 17.92 17.97 4.32
CA ALA A 391 18.29 18.11 2.92
C ALA A 391 17.26 17.38 2.03
N ILE A 392 17.10 17.85 0.79
CA ILE A 392 16.35 17.09 -0.22
C ILE A 392 17.16 15.82 -0.53
N PRO A 393 16.58 14.62 -0.41
CA PRO A 393 17.30 13.38 -0.69
C PRO A 393 17.83 13.32 -2.13
N HIS A 394 18.90 12.56 -2.33
CA HIS A 394 19.42 12.33 -3.68
C HIS A 394 18.43 11.45 -4.47
N PRO A 395 18.16 11.79 -5.75
CA PRO A 395 17.30 10.96 -6.60
C PRO A 395 17.77 9.50 -6.60
N GLY A 396 16.83 8.58 -6.37
CA GLY A 396 17.09 7.13 -6.38
C GLY A 396 17.59 6.52 -5.07
N SER A 397 17.83 7.29 -4.00
CA SER A 397 18.16 6.75 -2.67
C SER A 397 16.89 6.46 -1.87
N ALA A 398 16.72 5.25 -1.32
CA ALA A 398 15.69 5.00 -0.31
C ALA A 398 16.25 5.24 1.11
N PRO A 399 15.39 5.66 2.06
CA PRO A 399 15.79 5.98 3.43
C PRO A 399 16.11 4.69 4.20
N SER A 400 17.37 4.26 4.22
CA SER A 400 17.83 3.11 5.02
C SER A 400 18.35 3.60 6.36
N ALA A 401 17.84 3.10 7.49
CA ALA A 401 18.25 3.57 8.82
C ALA A 401 19.76 3.53 9.03
N VAL A 402 20.39 2.44 8.58
CA VAL A 402 21.85 2.28 8.60
C VAL A 402 22.55 3.35 7.78
N ARG A 403 22.06 3.63 6.56
CA ARG A 403 22.67 4.64 5.69
C ARG A 403 22.53 6.04 6.25
N VAL A 404 21.38 6.35 6.85
CA VAL A 404 21.16 7.64 7.50
C VAL A 404 22.08 7.77 8.71
N LEU A 405 22.33 6.70 9.46
CA LEU A 405 23.31 6.71 10.54
C LEU A 405 24.74 6.98 10.02
N GLU A 406 25.12 6.40 8.88
CA GLU A 406 26.46 6.57 8.29
C GLU A 406 26.65 7.91 7.57
N ASN A 407 25.59 8.43 6.95
CA ASN A 407 25.57 9.70 6.22
C ASN A 407 24.31 10.49 6.63
N PRO A 408 24.39 11.27 7.73
CA PRO A 408 23.22 11.83 8.40
C PRO A 408 22.69 13.07 7.68
N SER A 409 21.93 12.82 6.61
CA SER A 409 21.30 13.84 5.78
C SER A 409 20.04 13.30 5.12
N GLY A 410 18.95 14.07 5.10
CA GLY A 410 17.72 13.68 4.42
C GLY A 410 16.50 14.55 4.80
N ASP A 411 15.32 14.10 4.42
CA ASP A 411 14.05 14.73 4.75
C ASP A 411 13.28 13.93 5.81
N CYS A 412 11.98 14.22 5.98
CA CYS A 412 11.14 13.56 6.98
C CYS A 412 11.20 12.02 6.94
N ASN A 413 11.46 11.41 5.78
CA ASN A 413 11.57 9.97 5.64
C ASN A 413 12.83 9.42 6.30
N GLU A 414 14.00 10.03 6.08
CA GLU A 414 15.26 9.62 6.72
C GLU A 414 15.21 9.81 8.24
N PHE A 415 14.70 10.95 8.69
CA PHE A 415 14.53 11.25 10.12
C PHE A 415 13.64 10.21 10.81
N THR A 416 12.50 9.91 10.20
CA THR A 416 11.54 8.91 10.72
C THR A 416 12.14 7.52 10.75
N THR A 417 12.78 7.12 9.65
CA THR A 417 13.37 5.79 9.48
C THR A 417 14.45 5.52 10.52
N LEU A 418 15.39 6.46 10.70
CA LEU A 418 16.45 6.33 11.70
C LEU A 418 15.89 6.31 13.12
N TYR A 419 14.96 7.22 13.44
CA TYR A 419 14.34 7.27 14.77
C TYR A 419 13.65 5.95 15.12
N VAL A 420 12.81 5.41 14.22
CA VAL A 420 12.09 4.16 14.47
C VAL A 420 13.08 3.00 14.66
N ALA A 421 14.15 2.93 13.87
CA ALA A 421 15.16 1.90 14.03
C ALA A 421 15.86 1.96 15.39
N LEU A 422 16.28 3.16 15.83
CA LEU A 422 16.90 3.38 17.13
C LEU A 422 15.94 3.07 18.30
N ALA A 423 14.69 3.53 18.20
CA ALA A 423 13.65 3.27 19.19
C ALA A 423 13.40 1.76 19.36
N ARG A 424 13.19 1.05 18.25
CA ARG A 424 13.00 -0.41 18.26
C ARG A 424 14.21 -1.15 18.82
N SER A 425 15.42 -0.70 18.49
CA SER A 425 16.67 -1.27 19.02
C SER A 425 16.82 -1.06 20.54
N ALA A 426 16.34 0.06 21.05
CA ALA A 426 16.24 0.34 22.48
C ALA A 426 15.10 -0.43 23.19
N GLY A 427 14.28 -1.18 22.43
CA GLY A 427 13.13 -1.93 22.94
C GLY A 427 11.87 -1.08 23.14
N LEU A 428 11.81 0.12 22.54
CA LEU A 428 10.64 1.01 22.51
C LEU A 428 9.78 0.67 21.28
N PRO A 429 8.53 0.21 21.44
CA PRO A 429 7.64 -0.05 20.31
C PRO A 429 7.39 1.24 19.52
N ALA A 430 7.74 1.21 18.23
CA ALA A 430 7.68 2.37 17.36
C ALA A 430 7.19 1.98 15.95
N ARG A 431 6.53 2.91 15.26
CA ARG A 431 6.02 2.72 13.89
C ARG A 431 6.14 3.99 13.07
N THR A 432 6.31 3.83 11.76
CA THR A 432 6.27 4.92 10.79
C THR A 432 4.82 5.32 10.51
N VAL A 433 4.59 6.62 10.37
CA VAL A 433 3.33 7.21 9.93
C VAL A 433 3.60 8.06 8.69
N SER A 434 2.70 7.97 7.72
CA SER A 434 2.65 8.86 6.55
C SER A 434 1.35 9.67 6.60
N GLY A 435 1.45 10.95 6.32
CA GLY A 435 0.30 11.84 6.35
C GLY A 435 0.61 13.22 5.82
N LEU A 436 -0.04 14.21 6.42
CA LEU A 436 0.01 15.60 5.98
C LEU A 436 0.48 16.50 7.12
N LEU A 437 1.39 17.42 6.81
CA LEU A 437 1.84 18.48 7.71
C LEU A 437 1.28 19.82 7.23
N TYR A 438 0.58 20.52 8.12
CA TYR A 438 0.07 21.86 7.83
C TYR A 438 1.14 22.94 8.02
N VAL A 439 1.57 23.57 6.92
CA VAL A 439 2.55 24.67 6.93
C VAL A 439 2.08 25.78 6.00
N ASN A 440 2.16 27.04 6.45
CA ASN A 440 1.84 28.23 5.63
C ASN A 440 0.53 28.13 4.85
N GLY A 441 -0.52 27.60 5.47
CA GLY A 441 -1.84 27.51 4.85
C GLY A 441 -2.08 26.30 3.96
N ARG A 442 -1.11 25.38 3.81
CA ARG A 442 -1.18 24.22 2.90
C ARG A 442 -0.81 22.93 3.64
N PHE A 443 -1.19 21.79 3.06
CA PHE A 443 -0.89 20.47 3.59
C PHE A 443 0.17 19.80 2.73
N TYR A 444 1.36 19.55 3.28
CA TYR A 444 2.46 18.90 2.58
C TYR A 444 2.53 17.43 2.96
N TYR A 445 3.02 16.57 2.06
CA TYR A 445 3.40 15.22 2.46
C TYR A 445 4.39 15.27 3.62
N HIS A 446 4.16 14.44 4.64
CA HIS A 446 5.09 14.30 5.76
C HIS A 446 5.06 12.88 6.33
N ALA A 447 6.21 12.45 6.86
CA ALA A 447 6.34 11.20 7.58
C ALA A 447 6.92 11.46 8.97
N TRP A 448 6.42 10.75 9.98
CA TRP A 448 6.88 10.88 11.36
C TRP A 448 6.75 9.57 12.14
N PRO A 449 7.53 9.37 13.22
CA PRO A 449 7.35 8.26 14.14
C PRO A 449 6.11 8.40 15.04
N GLU A 450 5.44 7.29 15.33
CA GLU A 450 4.63 7.13 16.53
C GLU A 450 5.27 6.08 17.45
N ILE A 451 5.29 6.35 18.75
CA ILE A 451 5.78 5.44 19.79
C ILE A 451 4.66 5.04 20.72
N TYR A 452 4.76 3.85 21.32
CA TYR A 452 3.80 3.45 22.34
C TYR A 452 4.24 3.92 23.72
N LEU A 453 3.36 4.57 24.49
CA LEU A 453 3.59 4.95 25.89
C LEU A 453 2.39 4.60 26.80
N ASN A 454 1.45 3.76 26.35
CA ASN A 454 0.08 3.47 26.85
C ASN A 454 -0.95 3.79 25.75
N ASP A 455 -0.62 4.74 24.89
CA ASP A 455 -1.22 4.98 23.59
C ASP A 455 -0.12 5.30 22.57
N TRP A 456 -0.47 5.37 21.29
CA TRP A 456 0.43 5.81 20.21
C TRP A 456 0.58 7.34 20.25
N ILE A 457 1.77 7.79 20.60
CA ILE A 457 2.12 9.20 20.68
C ILE A 457 3.00 9.57 19.48
N ALA A 458 2.58 10.59 18.73
CA ALA A 458 3.35 11.12 17.63
C ALA A 458 4.61 11.84 18.13
N VAL A 459 5.71 11.65 17.42
CA VAL A 459 7.01 12.27 17.66
C VAL A 459 7.47 12.83 16.32
N ASP A 460 8.07 14.01 16.29
CA ASP A 460 8.70 14.53 15.09
C ASP A 460 10.17 14.91 15.37
N PRO A 461 11.13 14.02 15.06
CA PRO A 461 12.55 14.31 15.22
C PRO A 461 13.08 15.33 14.20
N MET A 462 12.38 15.59 13.09
CA MET A 462 12.79 16.62 12.13
C MET A 462 12.61 18.03 12.68
N PHE A 463 11.57 18.25 13.49
CA PHE A 463 11.26 19.53 14.14
C PHE A 463 11.49 19.53 15.67
N ASP A 464 12.20 18.53 16.20
CA ASP A 464 12.46 18.33 17.64
C ASP A 464 11.20 18.36 18.52
N GLN A 465 10.11 17.73 18.05
CA GLN A 465 8.83 17.73 18.75
C GLN A 465 8.55 16.39 19.41
N PHE A 466 8.29 16.44 20.72
CA PHE A 466 7.75 15.31 21.46
C PHE A 466 6.87 15.81 22.63
N PRO A 467 5.53 15.62 22.56
CA PRO A 467 4.76 15.09 21.43
C PRO A 467 4.77 16.01 20.20
N ALA A 468 4.65 15.44 19.01
CA ALA A 468 4.37 16.20 17.79
C ALA A 468 3.04 16.95 17.90
N ASP A 469 2.97 18.13 17.30
CA ASP A 469 1.84 19.04 17.45
C ASP A 469 0.60 18.66 16.59
N ALA A 470 -0.47 19.44 16.70
CA ALA A 470 -1.71 19.20 15.96
C ALA A 470 -1.64 19.54 14.46
N ALA A 471 -0.51 20.02 13.93
CA ALA A 471 -0.33 20.23 12.49
C ALA A 471 -0.18 18.92 11.70
N HIS A 472 0.00 17.80 12.40
CA HIS A 472 0.16 16.46 11.85
C HIS A 472 -1.18 15.76 11.66
N LEU A 473 -1.61 15.60 10.42
CA LEU A 473 -2.80 14.85 10.05
C LEU A 473 -2.40 13.46 9.53
N ARG A 474 -2.57 12.44 10.40
CA ARG A 474 -2.30 11.03 10.06
C ARG A 474 -3.22 10.56 8.95
N ILE A 475 -2.65 9.93 7.91
CA ILE A 475 -3.40 9.23 6.87
C ILE A 475 -3.18 7.72 6.98
N ALA A 476 -1.93 7.28 7.01
CA ALA A 476 -1.57 5.87 6.96
C ALA A 476 -0.50 5.52 8.00
N VAL A 477 -0.56 4.30 8.52
CA VAL A 477 0.49 3.72 9.37
C VAL A 477 1.26 2.69 8.56
N GLY A 478 2.59 2.81 8.54
CA GLY A 478 3.50 1.92 7.81
C GLY A 478 4.64 2.67 7.15
N GLY A 479 5.60 1.94 6.58
CA GLY A 479 6.80 2.50 5.95
C GLY A 479 6.54 3.27 4.66
N LEU A 480 7.63 3.73 4.04
CA LEU A 480 7.66 4.65 2.87
C LEU A 480 6.66 4.30 1.75
N ALA A 481 6.47 3.02 1.47
CA ALA A 481 5.58 2.59 0.39
C ALA A 481 4.10 2.95 0.63
N ARG A 482 3.68 3.31 1.86
CA ARG A 482 2.33 3.77 2.16
C ARG A 482 2.03 5.18 1.66
N GLN A 483 3.03 5.94 1.21
CA GLN A 483 2.80 7.24 0.58
C GLN A 483 1.92 7.16 -0.67
N VAL A 484 1.89 6.04 -1.38
CA VAL A 484 0.98 5.85 -2.52
C VAL A 484 -0.50 5.99 -2.12
N GLU A 485 -0.84 5.81 -0.83
CA GLU A 485 -2.19 6.03 -0.30
C GLU A 485 -2.57 7.52 -0.22
N LEU A 486 -1.60 8.43 -0.38
CA LEU A 486 -1.86 9.86 -0.49
C LEU A 486 -2.26 10.27 -1.90
N ILE A 487 -1.91 9.48 -2.93
CA ILE A 487 -2.19 9.83 -4.34
C ILE A 487 -3.70 10.06 -4.56
N PRO A 488 -4.62 9.19 -4.08
CA PRO A 488 -6.04 9.43 -4.20
C PRO A 488 -6.54 10.69 -3.49
N LEU A 489 -5.80 11.23 -2.52
CA LEU A 489 -6.22 12.43 -1.81
C LEU A 489 -6.00 13.72 -2.62
N ILE A 490 -5.07 13.69 -3.58
CA ILE A 490 -4.61 14.88 -4.31
C ILE A 490 -5.75 15.45 -5.15
N GLY A 491 -5.99 16.76 -5.06
CA GLY A 491 -7.00 17.49 -5.86
C GLY A 491 -8.46 17.21 -5.50
N ARG A 492 -8.77 16.09 -4.82
CA ARG A 492 -10.13 15.69 -4.45
C ARG A 492 -10.44 15.92 -2.97
N LEU A 493 -9.45 15.76 -2.09
CA LEU A 493 -9.60 16.06 -0.67
C LEU A 493 -9.37 17.57 -0.44
N LYS A 494 -10.45 18.28 -0.10
CA LYS A 494 -10.37 19.69 0.31
C LYS A 494 -10.33 19.77 1.83
N LEU A 495 -9.27 20.39 2.36
CA LEU A 495 -9.07 20.58 3.79
C LEU A 495 -9.10 22.08 4.10
N GLU A 496 -10.08 22.52 4.89
CA GLU A 496 -10.20 23.90 5.34
C GLU A 496 -9.86 23.97 6.83
N VAL A 497 -8.89 24.79 7.23
CA VAL A 497 -8.59 25.03 8.65
C VAL A 497 -9.59 26.05 9.20
N LEU A 498 -10.23 25.72 10.32
CA LEU A 498 -11.29 26.52 10.96
C LEU A 498 -10.79 27.42 12.10
#